data_AF-A0A9E1AAJ7-F1
#
_entry.id   AF-A0A9E1AAJ7-F1
#
_cell.length_a   1.000
_cell.length_b   1.000
_cell.length_c   1.000
_cell.angle_alpha   90.00
_cell.angle_beta   90.00
_cell.angle_gamma   90.00
#
_symmetry.space_group_name_H-M   'P 1'
#
loop_
_entity.id
_entity.type
_entity.pdbx_description
1 polymer ?
#
loop_
_entity_poly.entity_id
_entity_poly.type
_entity_poly.pdbx_seq_one_letter_code
_entity_poly.pdbx_strand_id
1 'polypeptide(L)'
;MMQVQYIIWLSCCFKRMNKDREFTESKTIKQNTKMKKRILGAALLVAIAVAAGWNYNQSRNEVPLSDLALANAEALAQGETDWGNCTYYGCIVDFSSTCNVYSSIWGNLIKVCPNMRG
;
A
#
# COMPACT_ATOMS: atom_id res chain seq x y z
N MET A 1 4.23 57.89 58.28
CA MET A 1 3.72 56.52 58.07
C MET A 1 3.16 56.25 56.66
N MET A 2 2.44 57.20 56.03
CA MET A 2 1.84 57.02 54.69
C MET A 2 2.85 56.80 53.54
N GLN A 3 4.04 57.42 53.61
CA GLN A 3 5.07 57.36 52.56
C GLN A 3 5.76 55.99 52.44
N VAL A 4 5.95 55.27 53.56
CA VAL A 4 6.67 53.99 53.58
C VAL A 4 5.84 52.87 52.95
N GLN A 5 4.52 52.88 53.16
CA GLN A 5 3.64 51.88 52.55
C GLN A 5 3.53 52.02 51.04
N TYR A 6 3.64 53.24 50.50
CA TYR A 6 3.61 53.44 49.05
C TYR A 6 4.85 52.85 48.36
N ILE A 7 6.03 53.00 48.96
CA ILE A 7 7.29 52.45 48.43
C ILE A 7 7.29 50.91 48.47
N ILE A 8 6.78 50.31 49.56
CA ILE A 8 6.63 48.85 49.67
C ILE A 8 5.63 48.36 48.62
N TRP A 9 4.51 49.06 48.44
CA TRP A 9 3.50 48.71 47.46
C TRP A 9 4.04 48.78 46.02
N LEU A 10 4.76 49.84 45.65
CA LEU A 10 5.43 49.96 44.35
C LEU A 10 6.46 48.86 44.11
N SER A 11 7.27 48.52 45.11
CA SER A 11 8.27 47.45 45.02
C SER A 11 7.63 46.08 44.81
N CYS A 12 6.53 45.80 45.53
CA CYS A 12 5.74 44.59 45.34
C CYS A 12 5.06 44.56 43.96
N CYS A 13 4.54 45.70 43.49
CA CYS A 13 3.87 45.81 42.21
C CYS A 13 4.86 45.57 41.06
N PHE A 14 6.05 46.16 41.14
CA PHE A 14 7.13 45.94 40.16
C PHE A 14 7.58 44.47 40.12
N LYS A 15 7.72 43.83 41.29
CA LYS A 15 8.09 42.41 41.38
C LYS A 15 7.00 41.48 40.82
N ARG A 16 5.73 41.84 40.99
CA ARG A 16 4.60 41.11 40.42
C ARG A 16 4.59 41.21 38.90
N MET A 17 4.75 42.41 38.34
CA MET A 17 4.80 42.62 36.90
C MET A 17 5.93 41.82 36.22
N ASN A 18 7.11 41.73 36.85
CA ASN A 18 8.24 40.98 36.30
C ASN A 18 7.96 39.46 36.25
N LYS A 19 7.36 38.92 37.32
CA LYS A 19 6.95 37.51 37.38
C LYS A 19 5.88 37.15 36.35
N ASP A 20 4.94 38.06 36.10
CA ASP A 20 3.88 37.86 35.10
C ASP A 20 4.45 37.86 33.66
N ARG A 21 5.51 38.65 33.40
CA ARG A 21 6.24 38.65 32.13
C ARG A 21 6.96 37.32 31.87
N GLU A 22 7.74 36.83 32.84
CA GLU A 22 8.46 35.54 32.73
C GLU A 22 7.49 34.36 32.50
N PHE A 23 6.33 34.37 33.16
CA PHE A 23 5.32 33.34 32.97
C PHE A 23 4.71 33.35 31.56
N THR A 24 4.50 34.55 30.99
CA THR A 24 3.98 34.72 29.63
C THR A 24 5.00 34.28 28.58
N GLU A 25 6.28 34.64 28.76
CA GLU A 25 7.39 34.17 27.92
C GLU A 25 7.54 32.64 28.01
N SER A 26 7.46 32.07 29.20
CA SER A 26 7.52 30.61 29.39
C SER A 26 6.39 29.88 28.63
N LYS A 27 5.16 30.39 28.69
CA LYS A 27 4.02 29.81 27.96
C LYS A 27 4.19 29.88 26.45
N THR A 28 4.62 31.03 25.93
CA THR A 28 4.81 31.22 24.48
C THR A 28 5.94 30.34 23.94
N ILE A 29 7.05 30.23 24.67
CA ILE A 29 8.19 29.35 24.33
C ILE A 29 7.76 27.87 24.35
N LYS A 30 7.00 27.45 25.38
CA LYS A 30 6.51 26.06 25.50
C LYS A 30 5.50 25.68 24.40
N GLN A 31 4.62 26.61 24.03
CA GLN A 31 3.66 26.38 22.93
C GLN A 31 4.36 26.32 21.57
N ASN A 32 5.33 27.20 21.31
CA ASN A 32 6.10 27.21 20.08
C ASN A 32 6.92 25.91 19.92
N THR A 33 7.57 25.43 20.99
CA THR A 33 8.28 24.15 20.98
C THR A 33 7.35 22.94 20.81
N LYS A 34 6.12 22.97 21.34
CA LYS A 34 5.12 21.90 21.14
C LYS A 34 4.60 21.85 19.70
N MET A 35 4.29 23.01 19.09
CA MET A 35 3.80 23.09 17.72
C MET A 35 4.88 22.69 16.69
N LYS A 36 6.14 23.11 16.88
CA LYS A 36 7.26 22.69 16.02
C LYS A 36 7.44 21.17 15.97
N LYS A 37 7.36 20.48 17.11
CA LYS A 37 7.46 19.01 17.17
C LYS A 37 6.34 18.31 16.39
N ARG A 38 5.11 18.85 16.39
CA ARG A 38 3.99 18.29 15.62
C ARG A 38 4.17 18.47 14.12
N ILE A 39 4.66 19.64 13.68
CA ILE A 39 4.91 19.92 12.26
C ILE A 39 6.05 19.05 11.71
N LEU A 40 7.14 18.90 12.47
CA LEU A 40 8.25 18.02 12.08
C LEU A 40 7.81 16.55 11.98
N GLY A 41 6.99 16.07 12.92
CA GLY A 41 6.42 14.72 12.86
C GLY A 41 5.53 14.50 11.64
N ALA A 42 4.66 15.47 11.32
CA ALA A 42 3.80 15.39 10.13
C ALA A 42 4.62 15.43 8.82
N ALA A 43 5.63 16.29 8.73
CA ALA A 43 6.51 16.39 7.56
C ALA A 43 7.29 15.08 7.31
N LEU A 44 7.74 14.40 8.39
CA LEU A 44 8.41 13.10 8.28
C LEU A 44 7.48 12.02 7.72
N LEU A 45 6.23 11.96 8.17
CA LEU A 45 5.24 11.00 7.65
C LEU A 45 4.94 11.25 6.16
N VAL A 46 4.81 12.51 5.75
CA VAL A 46 4.63 12.88 4.34
C VAL A 46 5.85 12.49 3.50
N ALA A 47 7.07 12.74 4.00
CA ALA A 47 8.30 12.37 3.29
C ALA A 47 8.43 10.85 3.08
N ILE A 48 8.08 10.04 4.09
CA ILE A 48 8.08 8.58 3.98
C ILE A 48 7.03 8.11 2.96
N ALA A 49 5.82 8.67 3.00
CA ALA A 49 4.76 8.33 2.04
C ALA A 49 5.15 8.69 0.59
N VAL A 50 5.77 9.86 0.39
CA VAL A 50 6.28 10.28 -0.92
C VAL A 50 7.42 9.39 -1.39
N ALA A 51 8.38 9.05 -0.53
CA ALA A 51 9.49 8.16 -0.87
C ALA A 51 9.01 6.73 -1.22
N ALA A 52 8.06 6.18 -0.45
CA ALA A 52 7.45 4.90 -0.74
C ALA A 52 6.63 4.93 -2.05
N GLY A 53 5.88 6.02 -2.29
CA GLY A 53 5.13 6.22 -3.53
C GLY A 53 6.01 6.42 -4.76
N TRP A 54 7.16 7.08 -4.60
CA TRP A 54 8.15 7.26 -5.66
C TRP A 54 8.81 5.94 -6.09
N ASN A 55 9.06 5.03 -5.13
CA ASN A 55 9.60 3.69 -5.40
C ASN A 55 8.59 2.80 -6.19
N TYR A 56 7.30 2.91 -5.88
CA TYR A 56 6.26 2.19 -6.63
C TYR A 56 6.11 2.68 -8.08
N ASN A 57 6.25 3.99 -8.31
CA ASN A 57 6.06 4.58 -9.64
C ASN A 57 7.25 4.31 -10.59
N GLN A 58 8.49 4.22 -10.08
CA GLN A 58 9.65 3.86 -10.90
C GLN A 58 9.61 2.39 -11.33
N SER A 59 9.09 1.48 -10.49
CA SER A 59 8.94 0.06 -10.83
C SER A 59 7.96 -0.22 -11.98
N ARG A 60 7.13 0.74 -12.39
CA ARG A 60 6.18 0.58 -13.50
C ARG A 60 6.73 1.03 -14.85
N ASN A 61 7.93 1.62 -14.90
CA ASN A 61 8.54 2.06 -16.16
C ASN A 61 9.67 1.14 -16.67
N GLU A 62 9.96 0.05 -15.95
CA GLU A 62 11.04 -0.89 -16.30
C GLU A 62 10.69 -2.35 -15.99
N VAL A 63 9.46 -2.76 -16.28
CA VAL A 63 9.21 -4.19 -16.51
C VAL A 63 8.86 -4.35 -17.98
N PRO A 64 9.86 -4.38 -18.90
CA PRO A 64 9.68 -5.17 -20.09
C PRO A 64 9.55 -6.61 -19.62
N LEU A 65 8.33 -7.02 -19.26
CA LEU A 65 8.00 -8.44 -19.26
C LEU A 65 8.26 -8.86 -20.70
N SER A 66 9.44 -9.43 -20.94
CA SER A 66 9.80 -10.02 -22.22
C SER A 66 8.64 -10.93 -22.62
N ASP A 67 8.23 -10.92 -23.89
CA ASP A 67 7.18 -11.82 -24.41
C ASP A 67 7.44 -13.28 -23.98
N LEU A 68 8.71 -13.64 -23.75
CA LEU A 68 9.13 -14.95 -23.23
C LEU A 68 8.70 -15.23 -21.77
N ALA A 69 8.70 -14.22 -20.90
CA ALA A 69 8.26 -14.37 -19.51
C ALA A 69 6.73 -14.43 -19.41
N LEU A 70 6.01 -13.72 -20.29
CA LEU A 70 4.56 -13.86 -20.43
C LEU A 70 4.19 -15.24 -21.00
N ALA A 71 4.86 -15.67 -22.07
CA ALA A 71 4.68 -17.01 -22.63
C ALA A 71 4.99 -18.14 -21.63
N ASN A 72 5.98 -17.97 -20.75
CA ASN A 72 6.26 -18.95 -19.68
C ASN A 72 5.18 -18.96 -18.59
N ALA A 73 4.57 -17.81 -18.28
CA ALA A 73 3.42 -17.75 -17.38
C ALA A 73 2.16 -18.37 -18.02
N GLU A 74 1.96 -18.17 -19.33
CA GLU A 74 0.92 -18.86 -20.11
C GLU A 74 1.18 -20.37 -20.20
N ALA A 75 2.44 -20.82 -20.38
CA ALA A 75 2.81 -22.23 -20.33
C ALA A 75 2.61 -22.85 -18.93
N LEU A 76 2.73 -22.07 -17.86
CA LEU A 76 2.41 -22.55 -16.51
C LEU A 76 0.89 -22.63 -16.28
N ALA A 77 0.11 -21.73 -16.88
CA ALA A 77 -1.36 -21.76 -16.87
C ALA A 77 -1.97 -22.82 -17.82
N GLN A 78 -1.19 -23.34 -18.79
CA GLN A 78 -1.53 -24.59 -19.48
C GLN A 78 -1.65 -25.78 -18.51
N GLY A 79 -1.23 -25.64 -17.24
CA GLY A 79 -1.52 -26.61 -16.18
C GLY A 79 -3.03 -26.83 -15.91
N GLU A 80 -3.91 -25.89 -16.30
CA GLU A 80 -5.34 -26.17 -16.49
C GLU A 80 -5.56 -26.77 -17.88
N THR A 81 -4.85 -27.86 -18.14
CA THR A 81 -4.86 -28.50 -19.44
C THR A 81 -6.19 -29.19 -19.62
N ASP A 82 -6.73 -29.09 -20.83
CA ASP A 82 -7.91 -29.81 -21.29
C ASP A 82 -7.89 -31.31 -20.93
N TRP A 83 -6.73 -31.90 -20.60
CA TRP A 83 -6.56 -33.27 -20.13
C TRP A 83 -7.47 -33.66 -18.95
N GLY A 84 -7.62 -32.81 -17.92
CA GLY A 84 -8.48 -33.14 -16.77
C GLY A 84 -9.96 -33.21 -17.16
N ASN A 85 -10.38 -32.28 -18.03
CA ASN A 85 -11.75 -32.20 -18.54
C ASN A 85 -12.02 -33.30 -19.60
N CYS A 86 -11.04 -33.64 -20.42
CA CYS A 86 -11.14 -34.71 -21.42
C CYS A 86 -11.19 -36.10 -20.77
N THR A 87 -10.43 -36.32 -19.69
CA THR A 87 -10.51 -37.54 -18.89
C THR A 87 -11.90 -37.68 -18.24
N TYR A 88 -12.52 -36.56 -17.84
CA TYR A 88 -13.89 -36.55 -17.32
C TYR A 88 -14.93 -37.04 -18.35
N TYR A 89 -14.72 -36.76 -19.63
CA TYR A 89 -15.56 -37.28 -20.73
C TYR A 89 -15.17 -38.70 -21.21
N GLY A 90 -14.19 -39.34 -20.56
CA GLY A 90 -13.76 -40.71 -20.87
C GLY A 90 -12.61 -40.82 -21.88
N CYS A 91 -12.00 -39.72 -22.30
CA CYS A 91 -10.81 -39.78 -23.15
C CYS A 91 -9.58 -40.19 -22.33
N ILE A 92 -8.76 -41.08 -22.87
CA ILE A 92 -7.51 -41.57 -22.25
C ILE A 92 -6.31 -40.88 -22.92
N VAL A 93 -5.26 -40.59 -22.15
CA VAL A 93 -4.01 -40.00 -22.67
C VAL A 93 -3.39 -40.88 -23.77
N ASP A 94 -3.18 -40.30 -24.96
CA ASP A 94 -2.56 -40.95 -26.12
C ASP A 94 -1.98 -39.89 -27.07
N PHE A 95 -0.66 -39.75 -27.09
CA PHE A 95 0.06 -38.74 -27.87
C PHE A 95 -0.02 -38.89 -29.40
N SER A 96 -0.70 -39.93 -29.90
CA SER A 96 -0.89 -40.16 -31.34
C SER A 96 -2.31 -39.89 -31.83
N SER A 97 -3.26 -39.65 -30.92
CA SER A 97 -4.70 -39.64 -31.24
C SER A 97 -5.37 -38.33 -30.81
N THR A 98 -6.52 -38.02 -31.42
CA THR A 98 -7.40 -36.93 -30.97
C THR A 98 -8.77 -37.51 -30.63
N CYS A 99 -9.26 -37.21 -29.42
CA CYS A 99 -10.55 -37.66 -28.92
C CYS A 99 -11.59 -36.56 -29.13
N ASN A 100 -12.65 -36.87 -29.87
CA ASN A 100 -13.77 -35.95 -30.11
C ASN A 100 -14.97 -36.38 -29.27
N VAL A 101 -15.45 -35.49 -28.40
CA VAL A 101 -16.57 -35.76 -27.51
C VAL A 101 -17.86 -35.20 -28.13
N TYR A 102 -18.86 -36.06 -28.30
CA TYR A 102 -20.15 -35.71 -28.89
C TYR A 102 -21.30 -35.76 -27.87
N SER A 103 -22.33 -34.93 -28.09
CA SER A 103 -23.56 -34.94 -27.28
C SER A 103 -24.45 -36.15 -27.61
N SER A 104 -24.96 -36.81 -26.57
CA SER A 104 -25.93 -37.91 -26.70
C SER A 104 -27.30 -37.50 -27.23
N ILE A 105 -27.63 -36.20 -27.20
CA ILE A 105 -28.97 -35.71 -27.52
C ILE A 105 -29.08 -35.34 -29.01
N TRP A 106 -27.99 -34.88 -29.63
CA TRP A 106 -28.00 -34.36 -31.01
C TRP A 106 -26.73 -34.64 -31.83
N GLY A 107 -25.75 -35.37 -31.28
CA GLY A 107 -24.50 -35.68 -31.99
C GLY A 107 -23.57 -34.47 -32.23
N ASN A 108 -23.85 -33.32 -31.62
CA ASN A 108 -23.01 -32.12 -31.76
C ASN A 108 -21.67 -32.30 -31.05
N LEU A 109 -20.59 -31.78 -31.65
CA LEU A 109 -19.25 -31.76 -31.07
C LEU A 109 -19.22 -30.81 -29.87
N ILE A 110 -18.89 -31.35 -28.70
CA ILE A 110 -18.79 -30.61 -27.43
C ILE A 110 -17.36 -30.16 -27.19
N LYS A 111 -16.39 -31.05 -27.43
CA LYS A 111 -14.98 -30.81 -27.10
C LYS A 111 -14.06 -31.67 -27.97
N VAL A 112 -12.89 -31.12 -28.28
CA VAL A 112 -11.79 -31.81 -28.96
C VAL A 112 -10.62 -31.90 -28.00
N CYS A 113 -10.09 -33.10 -27.84
CA CYS A 113 -9.05 -33.44 -26.88
C CYS A 113 -7.83 -33.96 -27.66
N PRO A 114 -6.87 -33.08 -28.02
CA PRO A 114 -5.66 -33.49 -28.73
C PRO A 114 -4.76 -34.32 -27.82
N ASN A 115 -3.99 -35.24 -28.41
CA ASN A 115 -3.12 -36.17 -27.68
C ASN A 115 -3.89 -37.06 -26.68
N MET A 116 -5.12 -37.44 -27.06
CA MET A 116 -5.98 -38.33 -26.30
C MET A 116 -6.80 -39.22 -27.23
N ARG A 117 -7.21 -40.40 -26.76
CA ARG A 117 -8.02 -41.37 -27.48
C ARG A 117 -9.36 -41.59 -26.76
N GLY A 118 -10.44 -41.66 -27.53
CA GLY A 118 -11.80 -41.95 -27.05
C GLY A 118 -12.22 -43.39 -27.30
#